data_AF-A0A382MUF7-F1
#
_entry.id   AF-A0A382MUF7-F1
#
_cell.length_a   1.000
_cell.length_b   1.000
_cell.length_c   1.000
_cell.angle_alpha   90.00
_cell.angle_beta   90.00
_cell.angle_gamma   90.00
#
_symmetry.space_group_name_H-M   'P 1'
#
loop_
_entity.id
_entity.type
_entity.pdbx_description
1 polymer ?
#
loop_
_entity_poly.entity_id
_entity_poly.type
_entity_poly.pdbx_seq_one_letter_code
_entity_poly.pdbx_strand_id
1 'polypeptide(L)'
;VKPSSKSFDIIVIGGGHAGIEAAQIAGTLGARVGLVTLDVSSLGRMSCNPAIGGLAKGQMVREIDVLGGIMGRAADKSGLQFKLLNKSKGKSVWSPRAQVDKRQYEKTVSGEVSSHKNVKIIEGEVVGLKIKNHALCGVVFRSGESLACRAAVLTCGTFLNGLIHVGQKKIRAGRMGESGAEGITAFLVSLGFSSGRLKTGTPPRLDKQSVNWSALQPSLGDENPLPFSYQTSVFSPPNVPCYLAHTDIPCKEIISTNLKQSPMFSGDVGGVGPRYCPSIEDKVFRFSNQDRHSLFLEPEWLNSDQIYLNGFSTSLPEHIQLQALRTIP
;
A
#
# COMPACT_ATOMS: atom_id res chain seq x y z
N VAL A 1 -14.89 38.98 1.61
CA VAL A 1 -14.19 38.62 2.88
C VAL A 1 -12.80 38.15 2.53
N LYS A 2 -11.74 38.89 2.91
CA LYS A 2 -10.37 38.43 2.70
C LYS A 2 -10.22 37.07 3.41
N PRO A 3 -9.67 36.02 2.76
CA PRO A 3 -9.48 34.75 3.43
C PRO A 3 -8.52 34.98 4.60
N SER A 4 -8.88 34.56 5.80
CA SER A 4 -7.93 34.55 6.92
C SER A 4 -6.71 33.70 6.52
N SER A 5 -5.55 33.97 7.10
CA SER A 5 -4.28 33.26 6.85
C SER A 5 -4.31 31.74 7.12
N LYS A 6 -5.48 31.18 7.50
CA LYS A 6 -5.75 29.77 7.79
C LYS A 6 -6.76 29.11 6.82
N SER A 7 -7.11 29.73 5.69
CA SER A 7 -8.04 29.14 4.71
C SER A 7 -7.30 28.33 3.63
N PHE A 8 -7.77 27.13 3.36
CA PHE A 8 -7.35 26.32 2.22
C PHE A 8 -8.43 26.33 1.13
N ASP A 9 -8.03 26.08 -0.11
CA ASP A 9 -9.01 25.83 -1.17
C ASP A 9 -9.47 24.36 -1.07
N ILE A 10 -8.52 23.44 -0.86
CA ILE A 10 -8.76 22.00 -0.69
C ILE A 10 -8.02 21.49 0.55
N ILE A 11 -8.66 20.64 1.34
CA ILE A 11 -7.98 19.85 2.37
C ILE A 11 -8.01 18.37 1.98
N VAL A 12 -6.84 17.75 1.87
CA VAL A 12 -6.68 16.32 1.61
C VAL A 12 -6.39 15.62 2.93
N ILE A 13 -7.18 14.61 3.29
CA ILE A 13 -7.12 13.92 4.58
C ILE A 13 -6.52 12.53 4.36
N GLY A 14 -5.28 12.35 4.79
CA GLY A 14 -4.52 11.10 4.73
C GLY A 14 -3.33 11.20 3.79
N GLY A 15 -2.12 11.14 4.34
CA GLY A 15 -0.85 11.22 3.61
C GLY A 15 -0.40 9.93 2.90
N GLY A 16 -1.34 9.09 2.48
CA GLY A 16 -1.05 7.88 1.69
C GLY A 16 -0.92 8.18 0.19
N HIS A 17 -0.68 7.13 -0.61
CA HIS A 17 -0.50 7.24 -2.07
C HIS A 17 -1.56 8.11 -2.76
N ALA A 18 -2.86 7.88 -2.48
CA ALA A 18 -3.94 8.65 -3.09
C ALA A 18 -3.95 10.11 -2.65
N GLY A 19 -3.70 10.38 -1.36
CA GLY A 19 -3.71 11.75 -0.82
C GLY A 19 -2.53 12.57 -1.31
N ILE A 20 -1.37 11.94 -1.50
CA ILE A 20 -0.20 12.58 -2.09
C ILE A 20 -0.48 13.00 -3.53
N GLU A 21 -0.98 12.11 -4.38
CA GLU A 21 -1.29 12.46 -5.77
C GLU A 21 -2.39 13.54 -5.85
N ALA A 22 -3.43 13.44 -5.00
CA ALA A 22 -4.47 14.45 -4.92
C ALA A 22 -3.91 15.83 -4.52
N ALA A 23 -3.03 15.86 -3.51
CA ALA A 23 -2.42 17.10 -3.05
C ALA A 23 -1.45 17.69 -4.09
N GLN A 24 -0.63 16.85 -4.70
CA GLN A 24 0.30 17.25 -5.75
C GLN A 24 -0.43 17.87 -6.94
N ILE A 25 -1.43 17.17 -7.48
CA ILE A 25 -2.16 17.62 -8.67
C ILE A 25 -2.94 18.90 -8.36
N ALA A 26 -3.67 18.94 -7.24
CA ALA A 26 -4.40 20.14 -6.83
C ALA A 26 -3.46 21.35 -6.62
N GLY A 27 -2.31 21.12 -5.97
CA GLY A 27 -1.29 22.15 -5.79
C GLY A 27 -0.70 22.63 -7.11
N THR A 28 -0.43 21.72 -8.05
CA THR A 28 0.10 22.02 -9.38
C THR A 28 -0.87 22.88 -10.19
N LEU A 29 -2.18 22.62 -10.06
CA LEU A 29 -3.25 23.42 -10.63
C LEU A 29 -3.49 24.77 -9.92
N GLY A 30 -2.69 25.09 -8.89
CA GLY A 30 -2.68 26.39 -8.22
C GLY A 30 -3.56 26.49 -6.97
N ALA A 31 -4.22 25.41 -6.54
CA ALA A 31 -5.01 25.42 -5.31
C ALA A 31 -4.10 25.47 -4.07
N ARG A 32 -4.50 26.22 -3.03
CA ARG A 32 -3.87 26.12 -1.71
C ARG A 32 -4.35 24.87 -1.00
N VAL A 33 -3.47 23.89 -0.84
CA VAL A 33 -3.80 22.56 -0.33
C VAL A 33 -3.30 22.40 1.10
N GLY A 34 -4.17 21.92 2.00
CA GLY A 34 -3.77 21.39 3.30
C GLY A 34 -3.74 19.87 3.24
N LEU A 35 -2.57 19.24 3.29
CA LEU A 35 -2.42 17.78 3.36
C LEU A 35 -2.33 17.36 4.82
N VAL A 36 -3.41 16.81 5.35
CA VAL A 36 -3.50 16.34 6.74
C VAL A 36 -3.05 14.89 6.84
N THR A 37 -2.20 14.56 7.81
CA THR A 37 -1.75 13.20 8.09
C THR A 37 -1.62 12.97 9.59
N LEU A 38 -1.79 11.71 10.04
CA LEU A 38 -1.60 11.35 11.45
C LEU A 38 -0.13 11.40 11.87
N ASP A 39 0.77 11.08 10.95
CA ASP A 39 2.21 11.03 11.16
C ASP A 39 2.92 11.51 9.90
N VAL A 40 3.68 12.59 10.01
CA VAL A 40 4.43 13.19 8.90
C VAL A 40 5.56 12.28 8.43
N SER A 41 6.12 11.44 9.30
CA SER A 41 7.18 10.48 8.93
C SER A 41 6.66 9.30 8.09
N SER A 42 5.34 9.15 7.99
CA SER A 42 4.66 8.05 7.26
C SER A 42 4.16 8.43 5.86
N LEU A 43 4.47 9.65 5.39
CA LEU A 43 4.03 10.14 4.08
C LEU A 43 4.51 9.23 2.95
N GLY A 44 3.56 8.69 2.18
CA GLY A 44 3.86 7.82 1.05
C GLY A 44 4.29 6.42 1.42
N ARG A 45 4.11 6.02 2.70
CA ARG A 45 4.55 4.71 3.21
C ARG A 45 3.97 3.53 2.43
N MET A 46 4.85 2.64 1.99
CA MET A 46 4.50 1.40 1.31
C MET A 46 4.22 0.29 2.33
N SER A 47 2.96 0.09 2.70
CA SER A 47 2.62 -0.83 3.81
C SER A 47 2.65 -2.32 3.43
N CYS A 48 2.63 -2.64 2.14
CA CYS A 48 2.49 -4.00 1.63
C CYS A 48 3.72 -4.35 0.78
N ASN A 49 3.51 -4.67 -0.50
CA ASN A 49 4.56 -5.09 -1.41
C ASN A 49 5.57 -3.96 -1.74
N PRO A 50 6.90 -4.20 -1.69
CA PRO A 50 7.93 -3.29 -2.21
C PRO A 50 7.95 -3.22 -3.76
N ALA A 51 6.80 -2.98 -4.39
CA ALA A 51 6.71 -2.94 -5.84
C ALA A 51 5.66 -1.93 -6.34
N ILE A 52 5.97 -1.32 -7.49
CA ILE A 52 5.08 -0.44 -8.25
C ILE A 52 4.79 -1.09 -9.62
N GLY A 53 3.56 -0.94 -10.11
CA GLY A 53 3.12 -1.53 -11.37
C GLY A 53 2.71 -3.00 -11.28
N GLY A 54 2.86 -3.72 -12.38
CA GLY A 54 2.25 -5.05 -12.62
C GLY A 54 1.05 -4.97 -13.56
N LEU A 55 0.52 -6.09 -14.04
CA LEU A 55 -0.47 -6.20 -15.15
C LEU A 55 -1.34 -4.95 -15.42
N ALA A 56 -2.36 -4.65 -14.60
CA ALA A 56 -3.16 -3.43 -14.78
C ALA A 56 -2.50 -2.18 -14.16
N LYS A 57 -1.77 -2.37 -13.07
CA LYS A 57 -1.18 -1.30 -12.26
C LYS A 57 -0.12 -0.50 -13.02
N GLY A 58 0.67 -1.14 -13.87
CA GLY A 58 1.76 -0.50 -14.60
C GLY A 58 1.25 0.54 -15.59
N GLN A 59 0.10 0.28 -16.22
CA GLN A 59 -0.55 1.24 -17.09
C GLN A 59 -1.11 2.43 -16.29
N MET A 60 -1.79 2.18 -15.16
CA MET A 60 -2.26 3.25 -14.28
C MET A 60 -1.12 4.16 -13.79
N VAL A 61 0.05 3.60 -13.47
CA VAL A 61 1.23 4.41 -13.08
C VAL A 61 1.66 5.33 -14.22
N ARG A 62 1.67 4.85 -15.47
CA ARG A 62 2.00 5.67 -16.64
C ARG A 62 0.96 6.75 -16.91
N GLU A 63 -0.32 6.45 -16.70
CA GLU A 63 -1.40 7.45 -16.81
C GLU A 63 -1.27 8.54 -15.74
N ILE A 64 -0.99 8.15 -14.49
CA ILE A 64 -0.72 9.09 -13.39
C ILE A 64 0.47 10.00 -13.73
N ASP A 65 1.53 9.44 -14.31
CA ASP A 65 2.72 10.19 -14.70
C ASP A 65 2.39 11.27 -15.77
N VAL A 66 1.64 10.90 -16.81
CA VAL A 66 1.21 11.85 -17.85
C VAL A 66 0.34 12.98 -17.28
N LEU A 67 -0.45 12.69 -16.24
CA LEU A 67 -1.27 13.69 -15.54
C LEU A 67 -0.45 14.57 -14.57
N GLY A 68 0.86 14.39 -14.47
CA GLY A 68 1.75 15.18 -13.62
C GLY A 68 1.88 14.66 -12.19
N GLY A 69 1.49 13.40 -11.94
CA GLY A 69 1.67 12.75 -10.66
C GLY A 69 3.13 12.46 -10.29
N ILE A 70 3.35 11.94 -9.09
CA ILE A 70 4.68 11.65 -8.52
C ILE A 70 5.08 10.19 -8.73
N MET A 71 4.11 9.26 -8.69
CA MET A 71 4.35 7.81 -8.59
C MET A 71 5.31 7.25 -9.64
N GLY A 72 5.20 7.69 -10.90
CA GLY A 72 6.09 7.24 -11.99
C GLY A 72 7.56 7.62 -11.73
N ARG A 73 7.82 8.92 -11.52
CA ARG A 73 9.17 9.42 -11.21
C ARG A 73 9.74 8.86 -9.90
N ALA A 74 8.89 8.72 -8.88
CA ALA A 74 9.32 8.15 -7.61
C ALA A 74 9.74 6.68 -7.77
N ALA A 75 8.99 5.88 -8.53
CA ALA A 75 9.35 4.51 -8.83
C ALA A 75 10.65 4.40 -9.64
N ASP A 76 10.87 5.29 -10.61
CA ASP A 76 12.10 5.32 -11.40
C ASP A 76 13.33 5.63 -10.55
N LYS A 77 13.21 6.59 -9.60
CA LYS A 77 14.30 6.99 -8.71
C LYS A 77 14.63 5.96 -7.62
N SER A 78 13.66 5.14 -7.22
CA SER A 78 13.82 4.17 -6.13
C SER A 78 13.85 2.71 -6.57
N GLY A 79 13.71 2.42 -7.87
CA GLY A 79 13.61 1.06 -8.36
C GLY A 79 14.88 0.25 -8.19
N LEU A 80 14.77 -0.98 -7.70
CA LEU A 80 15.90 -1.91 -7.63
C LEU A 80 15.91 -2.93 -8.78
N GLN A 81 14.77 -3.14 -9.42
CA GLN A 81 14.60 -4.07 -10.53
C GLN A 81 13.39 -3.68 -11.36
N PHE A 82 13.52 -3.68 -12.68
CA PHE A 82 12.43 -3.37 -13.62
C PHE A 82 12.17 -4.53 -14.56
N LYS A 83 10.89 -4.82 -14.81
CA LYS A 83 10.43 -5.89 -15.70
C LYS A 83 9.29 -5.40 -16.57
N LEU A 84 9.27 -5.86 -17.83
CA LEU A 84 8.09 -5.73 -18.67
C LEU A 84 7.33 -7.05 -18.72
N LEU A 85 6.18 -7.10 -18.04
CA LEU A 85 5.37 -8.30 -17.95
C LEU A 85 4.68 -8.61 -19.28
N ASN A 86 4.41 -9.89 -19.52
CA ASN A 86 3.75 -10.40 -20.72
C ASN A 86 4.47 -10.06 -22.04
N LYS A 87 5.80 -9.89 -22.05
CA LYS A 87 6.56 -9.52 -23.26
C LYS A 87 6.33 -10.45 -24.46
N SER A 88 6.03 -11.73 -24.20
CA SER A 88 5.71 -12.76 -25.21
C SER A 88 4.27 -12.69 -25.77
N LYS A 89 3.37 -11.95 -25.13
CA LYS A 89 1.98 -11.72 -25.55
C LYS A 89 1.93 -10.28 -26.03
N GLY A 90 1.50 -10.01 -27.27
CA GLY A 90 1.75 -8.75 -28.00
C GLY A 90 1.63 -7.41 -27.21
N LYS A 91 2.21 -6.34 -27.77
CA LYS A 91 2.45 -5.06 -27.07
C LYS A 91 1.26 -4.45 -26.31
N SER A 92 0.02 -4.72 -26.73
CA SER A 92 -1.19 -4.24 -26.07
C SER A 92 -1.38 -4.78 -24.65
N VAL A 93 -0.77 -5.91 -24.30
CA VAL A 93 -0.87 -6.51 -22.94
C VAL A 93 0.43 -6.41 -22.15
N TRP A 94 1.42 -5.68 -22.66
CA TRP A 94 2.65 -5.40 -21.93
C TRP A 94 2.33 -4.51 -20.73
N SER A 95 3.03 -4.72 -19.62
CA SER A 95 2.84 -3.87 -18.45
C SER A 95 4.10 -3.76 -17.59
N PRO A 96 4.55 -2.54 -17.27
CA PRO A 96 5.74 -2.33 -16.47
C PRO A 96 5.50 -2.70 -15.00
N ARG A 97 6.53 -3.28 -14.39
CA ARG A 97 6.61 -3.54 -12.95
C ARG A 97 8.01 -3.22 -12.47
N ALA A 98 8.13 -2.47 -11.37
CA ALA A 98 9.38 -2.36 -10.64
C ALA A 98 9.24 -2.93 -9.23
N GLN A 99 10.26 -3.64 -8.78
CA GLN A 99 10.57 -3.69 -7.36
C GLN A 99 11.22 -2.34 -7.01
N VAL A 100 10.82 -1.76 -5.88
CA VAL A 100 11.34 -0.48 -5.41
C VAL A 100 11.90 -0.59 -4.00
N ASP A 101 12.93 0.20 -3.72
CA ASP A 101 13.38 0.48 -2.38
C ASP A 101 12.32 1.30 -1.66
N LYS A 102 11.67 0.71 -0.65
CA LYS A 102 10.57 1.36 0.07
C LYS A 102 11.04 2.63 0.79
N ARG A 103 12.23 2.63 1.37
CA ARG A 103 12.76 3.78 2.12
C ARG A 103 13.09 4.91 1.17
N GLN A 104 13.73 4.61 0.05
CA GLN A 104 14.04 5.60 -0.97
C GLN A 104 12.77 6.11 -1.67
N TYR A 105 11.78 5.25 -1.92
CA TYR A 105 10.49 5.65 -2.48
C TYR A 105 9.78 6.63 -1.54
N GLU A 106 9.64 6.28 -0.25
CA GLU A 106 9.04 7.13 0.78
C GLU A 106 9.76 8.47 0.92
N LYS A 107 11.09 8.46 0.96
CA LYS A 107 11.91 9.68 0.99
C LYS A 107 11.70 10.56 -0.25
N THR A 108 11.62 9.95 -1.44
CA THR A 108 11.42 10.68 -2.70
C THR A 108 10.04 11.34 -2.73
N VAL A 109 9.01 10.57 -2.40
CA VAL A 109 7.62 11.04 -2.38
C VAL A 109 7.40 12.12 -1.34
N SER A 110 7.85 11.89 -0.10
CA SER A 110 7.76 12.88 0.98
C SER A 110 8.53 14.15 0.64
N GLY A 111 9.72 14.05 0.04
CA GLY A 111 10.51 15.19 -0.42
C GLY A 111 9.79 16.01 -1.49
N GLU A 112 9.25 15.35 -2.53
CA GLU A 112 8.54 16.04 -3.61
C GLU A 112 7.31 16.79 -3.07
N VAL A 113 6.44 16.14 -2.29
CA VAL A 113 5.23 16.79 -1.77
C VAL A 113 5.53 17.89 -0.74
N SER A 114 6.56 17.71 0.10
CA SER A 114 6.96 18.72 1.10
C SER A 114 7.56 19.97 0.46
N SER A 115 8.20 19.83 -0.71
CA SER A 115 8.77 20.95 -1.46
C SER A 115 7.74 21.71 -2.30
N HIS A 116 6.51 21.20 -2.42
CA HIS A 116 5.50 21.79 -3.28
C HIS A 116 4.94 23.09 -2.68
N LYS A 117 5.22 24.24 -3.32
CA LYS A 117 4.89 25.60 -2.84
C LYS A 117 3.43 25.84 -2.40
N ASN A 118 2.47 25.16 -3.02
CA ASN A 118 1.04 25.32 -2.70
C ASN A 118 0.48 24.26 -1.74
N VAL A 119 1.30 23.31 -1.29
CA VAL A 119 0.88 22.23 -0.38
C VAL A 119 1.49 22.48 0.99
N LYS A 120 0.64 22.55 2.01
CA LYS A 120 1.05 22.62 3.41
C LYS A 120 0.70 21.32 4.11
N ILE A 121 1.73 20.64 4.63
CA ILE A 121 1.56 19.43 5.45
C ILE A 121 1.12 19.85 6.85
N ILE A 122 0.12 19.14 7.39
CA ILE A 122 -0.47 19.40 8.70
C ILE A 122 -0.56 18.05 9.42
N GLU A 123 0.11 17.94 10.55
CA GLU A 123 -0.06 16.78 11.42
C GLU A 123 -1.35 16.92 12.24
N GLY A 124 -2.18 15.89 12.23
CA GLY A 124 -3.41 15.85 13.01
C GLY A 124 -4.44 14.84 12.50
N GLU A 125 -5.44 14.59 13.33
CA GLU A 125 -6.54 13.69 13.01
C GLU A 125 -7.82 14.50 12.75
N VAL A 126 -8.37 14.39 11.54
CA VAL A 126 -9.68 14.95 11.21
C VAL A 126 -10.77 13.96 11.62
N VAL A 127 -11.69 14.42 12.47
CA VAL A 127 -12.77 13.60 13.04
C VAL A 127 -14.16 14.02 12.56
N GLY A 128 -14.27 15.14 11.85
CA GLY A 128 -15.54 15.63 11.30
C GLY A 128 -15.37 16.73 10.26
N LEU A 129 -16.49 17.11 9.65
CA LEU A 129 -16.54 18.18 8.65
C LEU A 129 -17.48 19.31 9.15
N LYS A 130 -17.23 20.53 8.70
CA LYS A 130 -18.15 21.66 8.88
C LYS A 130 -18.97 21.83 7.61
N ILE A 131 -20.29 21.69 7.72
CA ILE A 131 -21.24 21.81 6.62
C ILE A 131 -22.25 22.89 6.97
N LYS A 132 -22.45 23.85 6.07
CA LYS A 132 -23.45 24.92 6.20
C LYS A 132 -24.25 24.98 4.91
N ASN A 133 -25.58 24.96 4.99
CA ASN A 133 -26.48 25.00 3.83
C ASN A 133 -26.10 23.96 2.76
N HIS A 134 -25.84 22.71 3.18
CA HIS A 134 -25.39 21.60 2.32
C HIS A 134 -24.04 21.81 1.60
N ALA A 135 -23.27 22.84 1.96
CA ALA A 135 -21.94 23.09 1.43
C ALA A 135 -20.87 22.86 2.50
N LEU A 136 -19.76 22.23 2.12
CA LEU A 136 -18.58 22.11 2.97
C LEU A 136 -17.96 23.50 3.19
N CYS A 137 -17.60 23.80 4.43
CA CYS A 137 -16.89 25.03 4.79
C CYS A 137 -15.65 24.81 5.66
N GLY A 138 -15.34 23.56 6.03
CA GLY A 138 -14.14 23.24 6.79
C GLY A 138 -14.05 21.80 7.28
N VAL A 139 -12.95 21.49 7.94
CA VAL A 139 -12.72 20.22 8.65
C VAL A 139 -12.53 20.48 10.14
N VAL A 140 -12.82 19.47 10.96
CA VAL A 140 -12.69 19.51 12.42
C VAL A 140 -11.68 18.46 12.86
N PHE A 141 -10.68 18.90 13.62
CA PHE A 141 -9.65 18.04 14.19
C PHE A 141 -10.09 17.46 15.52
N ARG A 142 -9.47 16.35 15.94
CA ARG A 142 -9.72 15.74 17.26
C ARG A 142 -9.47 16.72 18.41
N SER A 143 -8.54 17.67 18.24
CA SER A 143 -8.26 18.74 19.21
C SER A 143 -9.41 19.74 19.39
N GLY A 144 -10.44 19.69 18.56
CA GLY A 144 -11.52 20.67 18.49
C GLY A 144 -11.21 21.87 17.57
N GLU A 145 -9.96 22.02 17.13
CA GLU A 145 -9.59 23.02 16.14
C GLU A 145 -10.25 22.74 14.79
N SER A 146 -10.40 23.80 13.98
CA SER A 146 -10.97 23.66 12.64
C SER A 146 -10.23 24.50 11.62
N LEU A 147 -10.14 23.97 10.40
CA LEU A 147 -9.58 24.67 9.26
C LEU A 147 -10.65 24.87 8.20
N ALA A 148 -10.73 26.10 7.68
CA ALA A 148 -11.68 26.43 6.63
C ALA A 148 -11.19 25.90 5.27
N CYS A 149 -12.09 25.27 4.52
CA CYS A 149 -11.82 24.83 3.15
C CYS A 149 -13.09 24.83 2.30
N ARG A 150 -12.92 24.85 0.97
CA ARG A 150 -14.04 24.81 0.01
C ARG A 150 -14.36 23.39 -0.44
N ALA A 151 -13.38 22.50 -0.42
CA ALA A 151 -13.52 21.09 -0.72
C ALA A 151 -12.60 20.25 0.18
N ALA A 152 -12.95 18.98 0.38
CA ALA A 152 -12.12 18.01 1.09
C ALA A 152 -12.07 16.69 0.33
N VAL A 153 -10.90 16.04 0.35
CA VAL A 153 -10.68 14.72 -0.24
C VAL A 153 -10.28 13.76 0.88
N LEU A 154 -11.06 12.70 1.11
CA LEU A 154 -10.82 11.74 2.18
C LEU A 154 -10.07 10.51 1.61
N THR A 155 -8.81 10.34 1.99
CA THR A 155 -7.91 9.26 1.55
C THR A 155 -7.32 8.51 2.74
N CYS A 156 -8.19 8.13 3.68
CA CYS A 156 -7.82 7.62 5.00
C CYS A 156 -7.28 6.17 5.02
N GLY A 157 -7.14 5.51 3.86
CA GLY A 157 -6.53 4.19 3.74
C GLY A 157 -7.15 3.14 4.67
N THR A 158 -6.30 2.37 5.36
CA THR A 158 -6.70 1.30 6.29
C THR A 158 -6.91 1.79 7.72
N PHE A 159 -6.86 3.10 7.98
CA PHE A 159 -6.88 3.65 9.34
C PHE A 159 -8.28 3.75 9.93
N LEU A 160 -9.31 3.96 9.10
CA LEU A 160 -10.68 4.16 9.57
C LEU A 160 -11.22 2.91 10.29
N ASN A 161 -11.35 2.99 11.61
CA ASN A 161 -11.76 1.87 12.47
C ASN A 161 -10.96 0.57 12.18
N GLY A 162 -9.66 0.74 11.92
CA GLY A 162 -8.73 -0.33 11.56
C GLY A 162 -8.63 -1.41 12.64
N LEU A 163 -8.63 -2.66 12.22
CA LEU A 163 -8.50 -3.83 13.10
C LEU A 163 -7.56 -4.84 12.44
N ILE A 164 -6.42 -5.08 13.07
CA ILE A 164 -5.46 -6.10 12.65
C ILE A 164 -5.86 -7.42 13.26
N HIS A 165 -5.75 -8.48 12.45
CA HIS A 165 -6.01 -9.85 12.86
C HIS A 165 -4.76 -10.70 12.67
N VAL A 166 -4.34 -11.40 13.72
CA VAL A 166 -3.28 -12.42 13.68
C VAL A 166 -3.75 -13.64 14.48
N GLY A 167 -4.24 -14.65 13.78
CA GLY A 167 -5.07 -15.70 14.38
C GLY A 167 -6.22 -15.08 15.15
N GLN A 168 -6.39 -15.49 16.40
CA GLN A 168 -7.43 -14.95 17.28
C GLN A 168 -7.11 -13.57 17.89
N LYS A 169 -5.87 -13.09 17.74
CA LYS A 169 -5.48 -11.77 18.28
C LYS A 169 -6.05 -10.65 17.42
N LYS A 170 -6.75 -9.72 18.05
CA LYS A 170 -7.35 -8.52 17.42
C LYS A 170 -6.68 -7.27 18.00
N ILE A 171 -6.13 -6.40 17.15
CA ILE A 171 -5.42 -5.18 17.57
C ILE A 171 -6.04 -3.98 16.86
N ARG A 172 -6.50 -2.98 17.61
CA ARG A 172 -7.02 -1.73 17.01
C ARG A 172 -5.85 -0.92 16.47
N ALA A 173 -5.72 -0.87 15.15
CA ALA A 173 -4.60 -0.27 14.46
C ALA A 173 -4.93 -0.10 12.97
N GLY A 174 -4.43 0.98 12.36
CA GLY A 174 -4.55 1.18 10.92
C GLY A 174 -3.55 0.33 10.14
N ARG A 175 -2.34 0.20 10.68
CA ARG A 175 -1.24 -0.64 10.19
C ARG A 175 -0.47 -1.19 11.39
N MET A 176 0.32 -2.24 11.21
CA MET A 176 1.10 -2.79 12.32
C MET A 176 2.01 -1.70 12.90
N GLY A 177 1.88 -1.43 14.20
CA GLY A 177 2.63 -0.36 14.89
C GLY A 177 2.06 1.06 14.73
N GLU A 178 0.96 1.26 14.01
CA GLU A 178 0.34 2.57 13.79
C GLU A 178 -1.11 2.57 14.30
N SER A 179 -1.44 3.55 15.15
CA SER A 179 -2.79 3.73 15.72
C SER A 179 -3.86 3.85 14.63
N GLY A 180 -5.07 3.34 14.92
CA GLY A 180 -6.24 3.57 14.07
C GLY A 180 -6.75 5.01 14.18
N ALA A 181 -7.61 5.40 13.25
CA ALA A 181 -8.38 6.65 13.30
C ALA A 181 -9.85 6.35 13.61
N GLU A 182 -10.45 7.18 14.47
CA GLU A 182 -11.85 7.06 14.88
C GLU A 182 -12.59 8.40 14.70
N GLY A 183 -13.91 8.40 14.69
CA GLY A 183 -14.72 9.62 14.61
C GLY A 183 -15.22 9.96 13.21
N ILE A 184 -14.34 10.13 12.20
CA ILE A 184 -14.76 10.59 10.87
C ILE A 184 -15.77 9.65 10.19
N THR A 185 -15.66 8.33 10.39
CA THR A 185 -16.66 7.38 9.90
C THR A 185 -18.02 7.59 10.57
N ALA A 186 -18.07 7.77 11.89
CA ALA A 186 -19.31 8.03 12.61
C ALA A 186 -19.94 9.35 12.17
N PHE A 187 -19.12 10.37 11.92
CA PHE A 187 -19.56 11.64 11.35
C PHE A 187 -20.21 11.46 9.98
N LEU A 188 -19.57 10.73 9.04
CA LEU A 188 -20.14 10.47 7.72
C LEU A 188 -21.46 9.67 7.82
N VAL A 189 -21.52 8.66 8.70
CA VAL A 189 -22.76 7.91 8.93
C VAL A 189 -23.89 8.81 9.44
N SER A 190 -23.57 9.78 10.32
CA SER A 190 -24.55 10.76 10.80
C SER A 190 -25.12 11.67 9.68
N LEU A 191 -24.41 11.80 8.56
CA LEU A 191 -24.87 12.50 7.36
C LEU A 191 -25.67 11.60 6.40
N GLY A 192 -25.89 10.33 6.74
CA GLY A 192 -26.63 9.37 5.92
C GLY A 192 -25.77 8.47 5.03
N PHE A 193 -24.45 8.48 5.17
CA PHE A 193 -23.59 7.53 4.45
C PHE A 193 -23.70 6.12 5.05
N SER A 194 -23.68 5.10 4.20
CA SER A 194 -23.48 3.72 4.63
C SER A 194 -21.99 3.43 4.84
N SER A 195 -21.69 2.54 5.78
CA SER A 195 -20.32 2.07 6.00
C SER A 195 -20.28 0.54 6.01
N GLY A 196 -19.15 -0.01 5.59
CA GLY A 196 -18.89 -1.44 5.58
C GLY A 196 -17.42 -1.72 5.88
N ARG A 197 -17.06 -3.00 5.99
CA ARG A 197 -15.68 -3.42 6.26
C ARG A 197 -15.13 -4.25 5.10
N LEU A 198 -13.92 -3.89 4.68
CA LEU A 198 -13.10 -4.67 3.78
C LEU A 198 -11.91 -5.23 4.56
N LYS A 199 -11.34 -6.33 4.05
CA LYS A 199 -10.17 -6.96 4.64
C LYS A 199 -9.09 -7.17 3.60
N THR A 200 -7.84 -7.01 4.01
CA THR A 200 -6.66 -7.29 3.18
C THR A 200 -5.58 -7.89 4.06
N GLY A 201 -4.75 -8.78 3.51
CA GLY A 201 -3.65 -9.42 4.23
C GLY A 201 -2.30 -9.00 3.65
N THR A 202 -1.28 -9.03 4.50
CA THR A 202 0.13 -8.87 4.11
C THR A 202 0.89 -10.14 4.54
N PRO A 203 1.96 -10.54 3.84
CA PRO A 203 2.76 -11.68 4.29
C PRO A 203 3.54 -11.32 5.56
N PRO A 204 4.11 -12.32 6.25
CA PRO A 204 5.21 -12.07 7.18
C PRO A 204 6.42 -11.46 6.45
N ARG A 205 7.37 -10.94 7.22
CA ARG A 205 8.65 -10.47 6.72
C ARG A 205 9.74 -11.40 7.23
N LEU A 206 10.57 -11.91 6.32
CA LEU A 206 11.63 -12.85 6.66
C LEU A 206 12.92 -12.09 6.95
N ASP A 207 13.73 -12.61 7.86
CA ASP A 207 15.12 -12.20 8.03
C ASP A 207 15.97 -12.80 6.89
N LYS A 208 16.65 -11.94 6.14
CA LYS A 208 17.53 -12.31 5.04
C LYS A 208 18.59 -13.33 5.45
N GLN A 209 19.09 -13.28 6.68
CA GLN A 209 20.14 -14.17 7.17
C GLN A 209 19.64 -15.61 7.40
N SER A 210 18.34 -15.77 7.64
CA SER A 210 17.71 -17.07 7.88
C SER A 210 17.37 -17.85 6.60
N VAL A 211 17.55 -17.24 5.43
CA VAL A 211 17.18 -17.84 4.13
C VAL A 211 18.37 -18.54 3.49
N ASN A 212 18.18 -19.79 3.05
CA ASN A 212 19.18 -20.51 2.26
C ASN A 212 19.13 -20.08 0.78
N TRP A 213 19.80 -18.98 0.44
CA TRP A 213 19.82 -18.42 -0.90
C TRP A 213 20.37 -19.36 -1.99
N SER A 214 21.21 -20.33 -1.61
CA SER A 214 21.80 -21.29 -2.56
C SER A 214 20.77 -22.28 -3.13
N ALA A 215 19.66 -22.50 -2.42
CA ALA A 215 18.57 -23.39 -2.84
C ALA A 215 17.55 -22.69 -3.76
N LEU A 216 17.66 -21.38 -3.97
CA LEU A 216 16.66 -20.57 -4.66
C LEU A 216 17.13 -20.10 -6.03
N GLN A 217 16.20 -20.03 -6.99
CA GLN A 217 16.49 -19.52 -8.31
C GLN A 217 16.38 -17.98 -8.33
N PRO A 218 17.45 -17.24 -8.73
CA PRO A 218 17.37 -15.81 -8.91
C PRO A 218 16.49 -15.44 -10.12
N SER A 219 15.72 -14.37 -9.97
CA SER A 219 14.87 -13.77 -11.00
C SER A 219 15.27 -12.31 -11.18
N LEU A 220 16.13 -12.06 -12.17
CA LEU A 220 16.59 -10.74 -12.57
C LEU A 220 15.53 -9.99 -13.40
N GLY A 221 15.65 -8.67 -13.47
CA GLY A 221 14.91 -7.77 -14.36
C GLY A 221 15.35 -7.85 -15.81
N ASP A 222 14.67 -7.06 -16.65
CA ASP A 222 15.00 -6.91 -18.07
C ASP A 222 16.42 -6.32 -18.23
N GLU A 223 17.19 -6.80 -19.22
CA GLU A 223 18.52 -6.27 -19.55
C GLU A 223 18.49 -4.79 -19.98
N ASN A 224 17.44 -4.42 -20.71
CA ASN A 224 17.18 -3.05 -21.17
C ASN A 224 15.88 -2.56 -20.51
N PRO A 225 15.93 -2.12 -19.24
CA PRO A 225 14.74 -1.72 -18.51
C PRO A 225 14.17 -0.40 -19.04
N LEU A 226 12.86 -0.25 -18.96
CA LEU A 226 12.15 0.98 -19.33
C LEU A 226 11.65 1.69 -18.07
N PRO A 227 11.78 3.03 -18.00
CA PRO A 227 11.19 3.79 -16.91
C PRO A 227 9.65 3.75 -16.95
N PHE A 228 9.04 4.03 -15.81
CA PHE A 228 7.62 4.37 -15.73
C PHE A 228 7.36 5.76 -16.25
N SER A 229 8.17 6.75 -15.86
CA SER A 229 7.93 8.14 -16.21
C SER A 229 8.39 8.47 -17.62
N TYR A 230 7.58 9.22 -18.35
CA TYR A 230 7.96 9.80 -19.64
C TYR A 230 8.93 10.98 -19.49
N GLN A 231 9.12 11.49 -18.27
CA GLN A 231 10.03 12.58 -17.97
C GLN A 231 11.45 12.11 -17.62
N THR A 232 11.63 10.79 -17.41
CA THR A 232 12.93 10.19 -17.11
C THR A 232 13.76 10.10 -18.39
N SER A 233 14.81 10.92 -18.50
CA SER A 233 15.69 10.99 -19.69
C SER A 233 16.90 10.06 -19.60
N VAL A 234 17.54 9.98 -18.44
CA VAL A 234 18.68 9.08 -18.17
C VAL A 234 18.21 8.00 -17.20
N PHE A 235 18.29 6.75 -17.62
CA PHE A 235 17.77 5.62 -16.86
C PHE A 235 18.75 4.47 -16.83
N SER A 236 19.33 4.22 -15.66
CA SER A 236 20.26 3.12 -15.40
C SER A 236 20.03 2.61 -13.97
N PRO A 237 18.88 1.98 -13.71
CA PRO A 237 18.61 1.42 -12.39
C PRO A 237 19.51 0.21 -12.13
N PRO A 238 19.75 -0.16 -10.85
CA PRO A 238 20.32 -1.45 -10.54
C PRO A 238 19.37 -2.59 -10.97
N ASN A 239 19.90 -3.82 -10.96
CA ASN A 239 19.14 -5.02 -11.27
C ASN A 239 19.29 -6.05 -10.14
N VAL A 240 18.78 -5.71 -8.95
CA VAL A 240 18.82 -6.55 -7.76
C VAL A 240 17.91 -7.77 -7.98
N PRO A 241 18.37 -9.01 -7.73
CA PRO A 241 17.55 -10.19 -7.92
C PRO A 241 16.42 -10.29 -6.88
N CYS A 242 15.23 -10.69 -7.35
CA CYS A 242 14.25 -11.37 -6.51
C CYS A 242 14.49 -12.88 -6.62
N TYR A 243 13.89 -13.68 -5.75
CA TYR A 243 14.06 -15.14 -5.78
C TYR A 243 12.72 -15.85 -5.83
N LEU A 244 12.65 -16.93 -6.61
CA LEU A 244 11.46 -17.76 -6.73
C LEU A 244 11.55 -18.92 -5.73
N ALA A 245 10.49 -19.10 -4.96
CA ALA A 245 10.27 -20.26 -4.11
C ALA A 245 8.89 -20.86 -4.38
N HIS A 246 8.64 -22.06 -3.86
CA HIS A 246 7.35 -22.73 -3.98
C HIS A 246 6.93 -23.28 -2.63
N THR A 247 5.64 -23.19 -2.31
CA THR A 247 5.08 -24.02 -1.23
C THR A 247 5.16 -25.49 -1.64
N ASP A 248 5.24 -26.38 -0.66
CA ASP A 248 5.23 -27.82 -0.83
C ASP A 248 3.98 -28.46 -0.16
N ILE A 249 3.92 -29.79 -0.21
CA ILE A 249 2.81 -30.57 0.38
C ILE A 249 2.77 -30.38 1.91
N PRO A 250 3.88 -30.52 2.68
CA PRO A 250 3.91 -30.20 4.10
C PRO A 250 3.37 -28.81 4.46
N CYS A 251 3.77 -27.76 3.74
CA CYS A 251 3.27 -26.39 3.94
C CYS A 251 1.75 -26.34 3.82
N LYS A 252 1.23 -26.98 2.77
CA LYS A 252 -0.20 -27.04 2.48
C LYS A 252 -0.98 -27.81 3.54
N GLU A 253 -0.45 -28.92 4.05
CA GLU A 253 -1.08 -29.73 5.10
C GLU A 253 -1.18 -28.95 6.42
N ILE A 254 -0.11 -28.24 6.80
CA ILE A 254 -0.09 -27.37 7.99
C ILE A 254 -1.16 -26.29 7.87
N ILE A 255 -1.24 -25.61 6.72
CA ILE A 255 -2.23 -24.56 6.48
C ILE A 255 -3.66 -25.14 6.48
N SER A 256 -3.88 -26.26 5.79
CA SER A 256 -5.20 -26.89 5.62
C SER A 256 -5.78 -27.36 6.95
N THR A 257 -4.96 -27.99 7.80
CA THR A 257 -5.38 -28.47 9.12
C THR A 257 -5.76 -27.32 10.06
N ASN A 258 -5.20 -26.12 9.83
CA ASN A 258 -5.36 -24.96 10.69
C ASN A 258 -6.28 -23.85 10.12
N LEU A 259 -7.01 -24.12 9.03
CA LEU A 259 -7.87 -23.10 8.39
C LEU A 259 -8.85 -22.44 9.36
N LYS A 260 -9.45 -23.20 10.29
CA LYS A 260 -10.40 -22.68 11.29
C LYS A 260 -9.78 -21.68 12.27
N GLN A 261 -8.46 -21.64 12.38
CA GLN A 261 -7.74 -20.66 13.20
C GLN A 261 -7.50 -19.34 12.46
N SER A 262 -7.74 -19.31 11.15
CA SER A 262 -7.72 -18.07 10.37
C SER A 262 -9.07 -17.35 10.55
N PRO A 263 -9.06 -16.06 10.90
CA PRO A 263 -10.25 -15.20 10.95
C PRO A 263 -11.02 -15.16 9.63
N MET A 264 -10.37 -15.53 8.53
CA MET A 264 -10.99 -15.69 7.21
C MET A 264 -12.06 -16.78 7.17
N PHE A 265 -11.89 -17.84 7.96
CA PHE A 265 -12.73 -19.05 7.95
C PHE A 265 -13.47 -19.31 9.27
N SER A 266 -13.05 -18.68 10.37
CA SER A 266 -13.73 -18.82 11.67
C SER A 266 -15.04 -18.05 11.79
N GLY A 267 -15.35 -17.16 10.84
CA GLY A 267 -16.49 -16.24 10.92
C GLY A 267 -16.23 -15.00 11.78
N ASP A 268 -15.03 -14.87 12.38
CA ASP A 268 -14.62 -13.72 13.20
C ASP A 268 -14.46 -12.40 12.43
N VAL A 269 -14.51 -12.44 11.11
CA VAL A 269 -14.33 -11.28 10.24
C VAL A 269 -15.58 -11.05 9.39
N GLY A 270 -16.39 -10.07 9.79
CA GLY A 270 -17.41 -9.48 8.93
C GLY A 270 -16.74 -8.61 7.87
N GLY A 271 -16.50 -9.17 6.68
CA GLY A 271 -15.93 -8.43 5.55
C GLY A 271 -15.53 -9.32 4.37
N VAL A 272 -15.74 -8.81 3.15
CA VAL A 272 -15.38 -9.51 1.91
C VAL A 272 -13.89 -9.31 1.64
N GLY A 273 -13.15 -10.40 1.45
CA GLY A 273 -11.73 -10.35 1.08
C GLY A 273 -11.54 -10.09 -0.43
N PRO A 274 -10.35 -9.62 -0.85
CA PRO A 274 -10.07 -9.39 -2.26
C PRO A 274 -10.12 -10.71 -3.04
N ARG A 275 -10.91 -10.75 -4.11
CA ARG A 275 -11.01 -11.94 -4.97
C ARG A 275 -9.70 -12.21 -5.74
N TYR A 276 -8.94 -11.17 -6.06
CA TYR A 276 -7.78 -11.21 -6.95
C TYR A 276 -6.43 -11.39 -6.23
N CYS A 277 -6.38 -11.17 -4.92
CA CYS A 277 -5.17 -11.33 -4.10
C CYS A 277 -5.50 -12.11 -2.82
N PRO A 278 -5.92 -13.39 -2.94
CA PRO A 278 -6.29 -14.21 -1.80
C PRO A 278 -5.08 -14.47 -0.89
N SER A 279 -5.35 -14.59 0.40
CA SER A 279 -4.40 -15.11 1.38
C SER A 279 -3.98 -16.55 1.02
N ILE A 280 -2.82 -17.00 1.49
CA ILE A 280 -2.32 -18.35 1.22
C ILE A 280 -3.32 -19.41 1.72
N GLU A 281 -3.95 -19.21 2.87
CA GLU A 281 -5.02 -20.09 3.35
C GLU A 281 -6.23 -20.16 2.42
N ASP A 282 -6.56 -19.06 1.72
CA ASP A 282 -7.68 -19.01 0.76
C ASP A 282 -7.27 -19.62 -0.59
N LYS A 283 -6.00 -19.47 -0.99
CA LYS A 283 -5.45 -20.18 -2.16
C LYS A 283 -5.46 -21.69 -1.96
N VAL A 284 -4.97 -22.16 -0.82
CA VAL A 284 -4.93 -23.59 -0.48
C VAL A 284 -6.34 -24.18 -0.44
N PHE A 285 -7.30 -23.46 0.15
CA PHE A 285 -8.69 -23.90 0.21
C PHE A 285 -9.36 -23.96 -1.19
N ARG A 286 -9.24 -22.90 -2.00
CA ARG A 286 -9.91 -22.82 -3.31
C ARG A 286 -9.25 -23.65 -4.40
N PHE A 287 -7.93 -23.77 -4.35
CA PHE A 287 -7.13 -24.49 -5.33
C PHE A 287 -6.50 -25.73 -4.71
N SER A 288 -7.31 -26.53 -4.02
CA SER A 288 -6.90 -27.75 -3.32
C SER A 288 -6.25 -28.79 -4.23
N ASN A 289 -6.47 -28.74 -5.54
CA ASN A 289 -5.84 -29.64 -6.51
C ASN A 289 -4.44 -29.16 -6.98
N GLN A 290 -3.99 -27.98 -6.57
CA GLN A 290 -2.65 -27.49 -6.89
C GLN A 290 -1.66 -27.95 -5.82
N ASP A 291 -0.57 -28.59 -6.24
CA ASP A 291 0.43 -29.14 -5.31
C ASP A 291 1.35 -28.05 -4.76
N ARG A 292 1.54 -26.97 -5.52
CA ARG A 292 2.46 -25.88 -5.18
C ARG A 292 1.92 -24.53 -5.59
N HIS A 293 2.28 -23.50 -4.83
CA HIS A 293 2.05 -22.11 -5.15
C HIS A 293 3.37 -21.36 -5.23
N SER A 294 3.55 -20.58 -6.30
CA SER A 294 4.74 -19.74 -6.46
C SER A 294 4.76 -18.59 -5.46
N LEU A 295 5.93 -18.39 -4.86
CA LEU A 295 6.24 -17.32 -3.94
C LEU A 295 7.44 -16.54 -4.47
N PHE A 296 7.44 -15.22 -4.29
CA PHE A 296 8.59 -14.39 -4.62
C PHE A 296 9.17 -13.78 -3.35
N LEU A 297 10.45 -14.02 -3.13
CA LEU A 297 11.23 -13.34 -2.11
C LEU A 297 11.76 -12.04 -2.72
N GLU A 298 11.22 -10.94 -2.24
CA GLU A 298 11.51 -9.60 -2.75
C GLU A 298 12.20 -8.80 -1.63
N PRO A 299 13.44 -8.32 -1.82
CA PRO A 299 14.07 -7.40 -0.87
C PRO A 299 13.16 -6.19 -0.64
N GLU A 300 13.11 -5.61 0.56
CA GLU A 300 12.30 -4.40 0.79
C GLU A 300 13.02 -3.09 0.44
N TRP A 301 14.35 -3.09 0.46
CA TRP A 301 15.24 -1.99 0.10
C TRP A 301 16.61 -2.51 -0.36
N LEU A 302 17.47 -1.63 -0.86
CA LEU A 302 18.82 -2.01 -1.29
C LEU A 302 19.61 -2.55 -0.10
N ASN A 303 20.18 -3.75 -0.23
CA ASN A 303 20.87 -4.47 0.85
C ASN A 303 19.99 -4.74 2.09
N SER A 304 18.68 -4.85 1.92
CA SER A 304 17.73 -5.13 3.00
C SER A 304 18.04 -6.40 3.77
N ASP A 305 17.95 -6.32 5.10
CA ASP A 305 17.87 -7.47 6.02
C ASP A 305 16.45 -8.06 6.05
N GLN A 306 15.45 -7.32 5.56
CA GLN A 306 14.06 -7.73 5.50
C GLN A 306 13.63 -8.17 4.08
N ILE A 307 12.98 -9.32 4.00
CA ILE A 307 12.48 -9.90 2.75
C ILE A 307 10.94 -10.00 2.79
N TYR A 308 10.29 -9.45 1.78
CA TYR A 308 8.86 -9.58 1.54
C TYR A 308 8.56 -10.89 0.81
N LEU A 309 7.74 -11.76 1.41
CA LEU A 309 7.37 -13.04 0.80
C LEU A 309 6.05 -12.93 0.01
N ASN A 310 6.15 -12.40 -1.21
CA ASN A 310 5.00 -12.20 -2.07
C ASN A 310 4.33 -13.53 -2.43
N GLY A 311 3.01 -13.58 -2.24
CA GLY A 311 2.22 -14.79 -2.43
C GLY A 311 1.79 -15.48 -1.13
N PHE A 312 2.43 -15.16 0.00
CA PHE A 312 2.18 -15.76 1.32
C PHE A 312 1.42 -14.82 2.29
N SER A 313 0.54 -13.94 1.80
CA SER A 313 -0.31 -13.14 2.69
C SER A 313 -1.15 -14.05 3.58
N THR A 314 -1.18 -13.82 4.89
CA THR A 314 -1.89 -14.71 5.81
C THR A 314 -2.39 -13.98 7.05
N SER A 315 -3.39 -14.56 7.70
CA SER A 315 -3.91 -14.14 9.00
C SER A 315 -3.91 -15.27 10.03
N LEU A 316 -3.21 -16.38 9.74
CA LEU A 316 -3.05 -17.50 10.68
C LEU A 316 -2.29 -17.07 11.95
N PRO A 317 -2.39 -17.84 13.05
CA PRO A 317 -1.57 -17.60 14.23
C PRO A 317 -0.07 -17.65 13.91
N GLU A 318 0.72 -16.80 14.59
CA GLU A 318 2.15 -16.63 14.33
C GLU A 318 2.94 -17.95 14.35
N HIS A 319 2.68 -18.83 15.31
CA HIS A 319 3.35 -20.13 15.40
C HIS A 319 3.05 -21.04 14.21
N ILE A 320 1.82 -21.00 13.66
CA ILE A 320 1.45 -21.75 12.44
C ILE A 320 2.12 -21.15 11.22
N GLN A 321 2.20 -19.81 11.13
CA GLN A 321 2.93 -19.15 10.05
C GLN A 321 4.39 -19.62 10.03
N LEU A 322 5.05 -19.63 11.20
CA LEU A 322 6.45 -20.06 11.31
C LEU A 322 6.65 -21.54 10.93
N GLN A 323 5.75 -22.42 11.37
CA GLN A 323 5.77 -23.84 10.99
C GLN A 323 5.66 -24.01 9.47
N ALA A 324 4.67 -23.36 8.85
CA ALA A 324 4.46 -23.45 7.40
C ALA A 324 5.62 -22.82 6.61
N LEU A 325 6.21 -21.71 7.07
CA LEU A 325 7.35 -21.08 6.41
C LEU A 325 8.59 -21.98 6.41
N ARG A 326 8.85 -22.71 7.50
CA ARG A 326 10.02 -23.60 7.63
C ARG A 326 9.95 -24.85 6.75
N THR A 327 8.80 -25.15 6.18
CA THR A 327 8.66 -26.23 5.18
C THR A 327 9.00 -25.77 3.77
N ILE A 328 9.07 -24.47 3.51
CA ILE A 328 9.44 -23.94 2.20
C ILE A 328 10.96 -24.17 2.01
N PRO A 329 11.38 -24.84 0.92
CA PRO A 329 12.79 -25.09 0.61
C PRO A 329 13.63 -23.81 0.47
#